data_AF-A0A954SJ56-F1
#
_entry.id   AF-A0A954SJ56-F1
#
_cell.length_a   1.000
_cell.length_b   1.000
_cell.length_c   1.000
_cell.angle_alpha   90.00
_cell.angle_beta   90.00
_cell.angle_gamma   90.00
#
_symmetry.space_group_name_H-M   'P 1'
#
loop_
_entity.id
_entity.type
_entity.pdbx_description
1 polymer ?
#
loop_
_entity_poly.entity_id
_entity_poly.type
_entity_poly.pdbx_seq_one_letter_code
_entity_poly.pdbx_strand_id
1 'polypeptide(L)'
;MTPATSYFSPDYATARRRFRDAVDRLNWPRESHLIPGQGPNGEDLTIDVAVSAPARETPAPIRTLILSSGLHGVEGFFGSAVQLAFLEQRATDLSEMRCVLIHGLNPHGFAWNRRFDADNIDPNRNFLLPGEPFSGCPEKYPHFNSFLNPQSPPANWEFFYLHALRYILRYGMP
;
A
#
# COMPACT_ATOMS: atom_id res chain seq x y z
N MET A 1 25.33 7.15 -8.44
CA MET A 1 23.87 7.24 -8.19
C MET A 1 23.50 8.70 -8.05
N THR A 2 22.42 9.15 -8.69
CA THR A 2 21.90 10.51 -8.47
C THR A 2 21.27 10.58 -7.07
N PRO A 3 21.17 11.77 -6.44
CA PRO A 3 20.58 11.91 -5.11
C PRO A 3 19.18 11.28 -5.01
N ALA A 4 18.36 11.40 -6.06
CA ALA A 4 17.03 10.80 -6.11
C ALA A 4 17.03 9.26 -6.05
N THR A 5 17.98 8.60 -6.74
CA THR A 5 18.06 7.12 -6.73
C THR A 5 18.47 6.55 -5.38
N SER A 6 19.10 7.34 -4.51
CA SER A 6 19.52 6.88 -3.18
C SER A 6 18.35 6.53 -2.26
N TYR A 7 17.17 7.14 -2.49
CA TYR A 7 15.97 6.93 -1.67
C TYR A 7 15.21 5.66 -2.01
N PHE A 8 15.42 5.09 -3.19
CA PHE A 8 14.78 3.82 -3.56
C PHE A 8 15.39 2.67 -2.77
N SER A 9 14.54 1.72 -2.41
CA SER A 9 14.94 0.50 -1.70
C SER A 9 14.76 -0.71 -2.61
N PRO A 10 15.59 -1.74 -2.49
CA PRO A 10 15.51 -2.93 -3.34
C PRO A 10 14.31 -3.84 -3.00
N ASP A 11 13.82 -3.77 -1.77
CA ASP A 11 12.74 -4.62 -1.25
C ASP A 11 11.93 -3.89 -0.16
N TYR A 12 10.76 -4.44 0.17
CA TYR A 12 9.88 -3.93 1.22
C TYR A 12 10.57 -3.89 2.59
N ALA A 13 11.27 -4.96 2.98
CA ALA A 13 11.91 -5.05 4.29
C ALA A 13 12.93 -3.91 4.51
N THR A 14 13.69 -3.58 3.48
CA THR A 14 14.65 -2.47 3.45
C THR A 14 13.95 -1.12 3.43
N ALA A 15 12.89 -0.96 2.62
CA ALA A 15 12.09 0.26 2.59
C ALA A 15 11.51 0.59 3.97
N ARG A 16 10.89 -0.40 4.62
CA ARG A 16 10.34 -0.30 5.97
C ARG A 16 11.40 0.04 7.00
N ARG A 17 12.52 -0.69 7.03
CA ARG A 17 13.62 -0.43 7.97
C ARG A 17 14.12 1.01 7.83
N ARG A 18 14.39 1.45 6.60
CA ARG A 18 14.87 2.81 6.34
C ARG A 18 13.86 3.88 6.77
N PHE A 19 12.56 3.65 6.55
CA PHE A 19 11.51 4.55 7.02
C PHE A 19 11.51 4.66 8.55
N ARG A 20 11.55 3.53 9.25
CA ARG A 20 11.62 3.47 10.72
C ARG A 20 12.86 4.20 11.24
N ASP A 21 14.03 3.91 10.68
CA ASP A 21 15.28 4.56 11.07
C ASP A 21 15.23 6.08 10.86
N ALA A 22 14.63 6.56 9.77
CA ALA A 22 14.48 7.98 9.49
C ALA A 22 13.51 8.68 10.46
N VAL A 23 12.41 8.01 10.81
CA VAL A 23 11.44 8.48 11.82
C VAL A 23 12.09 8.53 13.21
N ASP A 24 12.85 7.49 13.58
CA ASP A 24 13.53 7.40 14.87
C ASP A 24 14.60 8.50 15.03
N ARG A 25 15.34 8.83 13.95
CA ARG A 25 16.28 9.97 13.95
C ARG A 25 15.63 11.32 14.26
N LEU A 26 14.35 11.49 13.92
CA LEU A 26 13.58 12.70 14.22
C LEU A 26 12.86 12.63 15.57
N ASN A 27 12.97 11.53 16.31
CA ASN A 27 12.24 11.26 17.55
C ASN A 27 10.71 11.39 17.39
N TRP A 28 10.19 11.02 16.21
CA TRP A 28 8.74 10.99 15.99
C TRP A 28 8.16 9.68 16.55
N PRO A 29 7.11 9.74 17.38
CA PRO A 29 6.34 8.55 17.75
C PRO A 29 5.90 7.78 16.51
N ARG A 30 6.03 6.46 16.55
CA ARG A 30 5.47 5.58 15.52
C ARG A 30 4.82 4.34 16.11
N GLU A 31 3.79 3.89 15.42
CA GLU A 31 3.11 2.63 15.63
C GLU A 31 3.30 1.73 14.40
N SER A 32 3.36 0.43 14.63
CA SER A 32 3.46 -0.57 13.57
C SER A 32 2.29 -1.53 13.70
N HIS A 33 1.39 -1.51 12.72
CA HIS A 33 0.23 -2.39 12.70
C HIS A 33 0.54 -3.62 11.86
N LEU A 34 0.67 -4.77 12.51
CA LEU A 34 0.85 -6.05 11.85
C LEU A 34 -0.40 -6.39 11.02
N ILE A 35 -0.19 -6.84 9.79
CA ILE A 35 -1.25 -7.42 8.95
C ILE A 35 -1.04 -8.93 8.80
N PRO A 36 -2.09 -9.71 8.52
CA PRO A 36 -1.95 -11.13 8.23
C PRO A 36 -1.04 -11.41 7.02
N GLY A 37 -0.29 -12.52 7.10
CA GLY A 37 0.60 -12.99 6.03
C GLY A 37 2.07 -12.66 6.26
N GLN A 38 2.92 -13.08 5.33
CA GLN A 38 4.36 -12.86 5.35
C GLN A 38 4.87 -12.38 3.99
N GLY A 39 5.99 -11.67 4.00
CA GLY A 39 6.71 -11.32 2.79
C GLY A 39 7.45 -12.51 2.16
N PRO A 40 8.10 -12.31 1.00
CA PRO A 40 8.79 -13.37 0.26
C PRO A 40 9.88 -14.11 1.06
N ASN A 41 10.44 -13.49 2.10
CA ASN A 41 11.49 -14.07 2.93
C ASN A 41 10.99 -14.44 4.34
N GLY A 42 9.66 -14.51 4.53
CA GLY A 42 9.05 -14.82 5.82
C GLY A 42 9.00 -13.66 6.79
N GLU A 43 9.29 -12.43 6.34
CA GLU A 43 9.21 -11.25 7.20
C GLU A 43 7.76 -10.85 7.50
N ASP A 44 7.54 -10.31 8.70
CA ASP A 44 6.26 -9.71 9.07
C ASP A 44 5.92 -8.56 8.13
N LEU A 45 4.63 -8.38 7.86
CA LEU A 45 4.09 -7.27 7.08
C LEU A 45 3.40 -6.28 8.01
N THR A 46 3.81 -5.02 7.95
CA THR A 46 3.28 -3.95 8.81
C THR A 46 2.92 -2.71 8.02
N ILE A 47 1.85 -2.04 8.45
CA ILE A 47 1.59 -0.63 8.12
C ILE A 47 2.22 0.21 9.23
N ASP A 48 3.18 1.04 8.87
CA ASP A 48 3.92 1.86 9.83
C ASP A 48 3.39 3.30 9.82
N VAL A 49 2.91 3.79 10.96
CA VAL A 49 2.34 5.13 11.13
C VAL A 49 3.28 5.95 12.00
N ALA A 50 3.77 7.08 11.51
CA ALA A 50 4.61 8.02 12.26
C ALA A 50 3.92 9.37 12.40
N VAL A 51 3.95 9.94 13.60
CA VAL A 51 3.29 11.23 13.90
C VAL A 51 4.33 12.20 14.44
N SER A 52 4.43 13.38 13.83
CA SER A 52 5.28 14.44 14.36
C SER A 52 4.70 15.04 15.63
N ALA A 53 5.58 15.48 16.54
CA ALA A 53 5.14 16.39 17.59
C ALA A 53 4.57 17.67 16.94
N PRO A 54 3.50 18.26 17.50
CA PRO A 54 3.12 19.61 17.13
C PRO A 54 4.28 20.54 17.52
N ALA A 55 4.68 21.42 16.61
CA ALA A 55 5.86 22.25 16.77
C ALA A 55 5.74 23.32 17.88
N ARG A 56 4.53 23.60 18.36
CA ARG A 56 4.25 24.40 19.57
C ARG A 56 2.97 23.91 20.24
N GLU A 57 2.87 24.14 21.55
CA GLU A 57 1.60 24.22 22.26
C GLU A 57 0.81 25.41 21.68
N THR A 58 0.15 25.21 20.54
CA THR A 58 -0.64 26.27 19.91
C THR A 58 -2.08 26.22 20.45
N PRO A 59 -2.62 27.36 20.93
CA PRO A 59 -4.02 27.47 21.36
C PRO A 59 -5.03 27.45 20.19
N ALA A 60 -4.58 27.15 18.98
CA ALA A 60 -5.36 27.16 17.73
C ALA A 60 -5.38 25.75 17.11
N PRO A 61 -6.39 25.39 16.29
CA PRO A 61 -6.46 24.08 15.66
C PRO A 61 -5.20 23.81 14.81
N ILE A 62 -4.51 22.72 15.13
CA ILE A 62 -3.27 22.31 14.44
C ILE A 62 -3.63 21.79 13.05
N ARG A 63 -3.11 22.45 12.01
CA ARG A 63 -3.17 21.93 10.64
C ARG A 63 -2.41 20.61 10.57
N THR A 64 -3.02 19.59 9.98
CA THR A 64 -2.43 18.25 9.88
C THR A 64 -2.21 17.87 8.42
N LEU A 65 -0.98 17.56 8.05
CA LEU A 65 -0.62 16.93 6.78
C LEU A 65 -0.60 15.41 6.96
N ILE A 66 -1.39 14.71 6.16
CA ILE A 66 -1.34 13.25 6.08
C ILE A 66 -0.71 12.86 4.75
N LEU A 67 0.37 12.07 4.80
CA LEU A 67 1.05 11.54 3.62
C LEU A 67 1.11 10.02 3.72
N SER A 68 0.30 9.35 2.90
CA SER A 68 0.30 7.89 2.79
C SER A 68 1.05 7.42 1.53
N SER A 69 1.57 6.19 1.58
CA SER A 69 2.26 5.55 0.46
C SER A 69 1.84 4.10 0.29
N GLY A 70 2.07 3.55 -0.90
CA GLY A 70 1.92 2.12 -1.17
C GLY A 70 0.48 1.59 -1.07
N LEU A 71 -0.51 2.39 -1.47
CA LEU A 71 -1.90 1.92 -1.59
C LEU A 71 -2.01 0.81 -2.65
N HIS A 72 -1.44 1.07 -3.83
CA HIS A 72 -1.03 -0.02 -4.71
C HIS A 72 0.36 -0.47 -4.27
N GLY A 73 0.48 -1.75 -3.94
CA GLY A 73 1.67 -2.24 -3.25
C GLY A 73 2.97 -2.01 -4.03
N VAL A 74 2.99 -2.33 -5.34
CA VAL A 74 4.16 -2.14 -6.22
C VAL A 74 4.61 -0.67 -6.34
N GLU A 75 3.72 0.29 -6.10
CA GLU A 75 4.05 1.72 -6.09
C GLU A 75 4.65 2.16 -4.73
N GLY A 76 4.68 1.26 -3.74
CA GLY A 76 5.26 1.46 -2.43
C GLY A 76 6.74 1.83 -2.48
N PHE A 77 7.51 1.33 -3.45
CA PHE A 77 8.93 1.71 -3.62
C PHE A 77 9.09 3.20 -3.87
N PHE A 78 8.27 3.74 -4.77
CA PHE A 78 8.28 5.16 -5.10
C PHE A 78 7.77 5.99 -3.92
N GLY A 79 6.62 5.62 -3.35
CA GLY A 79 6.05 6.35 -2.22
C GLY A 79 6.95 6.34 -0.97
N SER A 80 7.62 5.21 -0.71
CA SER A 80 8.61 5.10 0.35
C SER A 80 9.83 5.99 0.09
N ALA A 81 10.32 6.05 -1.16
CA ALA A 81 11.43 6.92 -1.51
C ALA A 81 11.08 8.39 -1.29
N VAL A 82 9.86 8.81 -1.67
CA VAL A 82 9.34 10.17 -1.42
C VAL A 82 9.25 10.46 0.08
N GLN A 83 8.72 9.53 0.88
CA GLN A 83 8.63 9.69 2.33
C GLN A 83 10.02 9.78 2.99
N LEU A 84 11.01 9.01 2.54
CA LEU A 84 12.39 9.11 3.02
C LEU A 84 13.02 10.46 2.68
N ALA A 85 12.88 10.91 1.43
CA ALA A 85 13.38 12.22 1.02
C ALA A 85 12.72 13.36 1.83
N PHE A 86 11.41 13.24 2.09
CA PHE A 86 10.69 14.17 2.94
C PHE A 86 11.23 14.20 4.38
N LEU A 87 11.40 13.03 5.01
CA LEU A 87 11.93 12.90 6.37
C LEU A 87 13.34 13.50 6.49
N GLU A 88 14.19 13.29 5.50
CA GLU A 88 15.57 13.79 5.53
C GLU A 88 15.70 15.28 5.20
N GLN A 89 14.86 15.81 4.31
CA GLN A 89 15.09 17.14 3.73
C GLN A 89 14.11 18.20 4.23
N ARG A 90 12.88 17.83 4.58
CA ARG A 90 11.76 18.78 4.73
C ARG A 90 10.99 18.64 6.05
N ALA A 91 11.18 17.55 6.79
CA ALA A 91 10.38 17.28 7.99
C ALA A 91 10.52 18.36 9.08
N THR A 92 11.68 19.02 9.17
CA THR A 92 11.93 20.13 10.11
C THR A 92 11.34 21.46 9.67
N ASP A 93 11.00 21.61 8.39
CA ASP A 93 10.45 22.87 7.83
C ASP A 93 9.00 23.09 8.24
N LEU A 94 8.33 22.06 8.77
CA LEU A 94 6.90 22.06 9.03
C LEU A 94 6.57 22.49 10.45
N SER A 95 7.24 23.54 10.93
CA SER A 95 7.13 24.06 12.30
C SER A 95 5.75 24.63 12.69
N GLU A 96 4.74 24.52 11.85
CA GLU A 96 3.36 24.97 12.13
C GLU A 96 2.32 23.86 11.87
N MET A 97 2.73 22.67 11.43
CA MET A 97 1.81 21.58 11.07
C MET A 97 2.19 20.28 11.77
N ARG A 98 1.18 19.50 12.15
CA ARG A 98 1.39 18.08 12.50
C ARG A 98 1.51 17.29 11.22
N CYS A 99 2.46 16.36 11.17
CA CYS A 99 2.62 15.42 10.07
C CYS A 99 2.25 14.02 10.52
N VAL A 100 1.48 13.32 9.71
CA VAL A 100 1.19 11.90 9.85
C VAL A 100 1.68 11.21 8.58
N LEU A 101 2.69 10.36 8.71
CA LEU A 101 3.17 9.51 7.63
C LEU A 101 2.61 8.11 7.79
N ILE A 102 2.03 7.56 6.74
CA ILE A 102 1.56 6.18 6.70
C ILE A 102 2.36 5.46 5.62
N HIS A 103 3.25 4.56 6.04
CA HIS A 103 4.17 3.84 5.16
C HIS A 103 3.61 2.48 4.77
N GLY A 104 3.46 2.26 3.46
CA GLY A 104 3.06 0.97 2.90
C GLY A 104 1.66 0.52 3.31
N LEU A 105 0.62 1.24 2.88
CA LEU A 105 -0.79 0.89 3.15
C LEU A 105 -1.18 -0.54 2.71
N ASN A 106 -0.56 -1.05 1.65
CA ASN A 106 -0.66 -2.42 1.21
C ASN A 106 0.71 -3.11 1.29
N PRO A 107 1.15 -3.54 2.49
CA PRO A 107 2.48 -4.11 2.66
C PRO A 107 2.61 -5.48 1.99
N HIS A 108 1.51 -6.24 1.83
CA HIS A 108 1.52 -7.47 1.03
C HIS A 108 1.87 -7.17 -0.43
N GLY A 109 1.12 -6.29 -1.10
CA GLY A 109 1.42 -5.95 -2.49
C GLY A 109 2.81 -5.33 -2.64
N PHE A 110 3.28 -4.57 -1.64
CA PHE A 110 4.61 -3.99 -1.64
C PHE A 110 5.70 -5.07 -1.58
N ALA A 111 5.59 -6.02 -0.65
CA ALA A 111 6.55 -7.10 -0.52
C ALA A 111 6.54 -8.06 -1.72
N TRP A 112 5.37 -8.33 -2.29
CA TRP A 112 5.19 -9.29 -3.39
C TRP A 112 5.20 -8.65 -4.79
N ASN A 113 5.54 -7.37 -4.91
CA ASN A 113 5.54 -6.61 -6.18
C ASN A 113 4.19 -6.65 -6.93
N ARG A 114 3.08 -6.55 -6.18
CA ARG A 114 1.71 -6.56 -6.70
C ARG A 114 1.02 -5.22 -6.50
N ARG A 115 0.12 -4.90 -7.42
CA ARG A 115 -0.83 -3.79 -7.26
C ARG A 115 -1.80 -4.05 -6.10
N PHE A 116 -2.30 -5.27 -6.01
CA PHE A 116 -3.38 -5.71 -5.12
C PHE A 116 -2.88 -6.22 -3.77
N ASP A 117 -3.77 -6.43 -2.81
CA ASP A 117 -3.47 -7.05 -1.52
C ASP A 117 -3.36 -8.59 -1.60
N ALA A 118 -3.37 -9.27 -0.45
CA ALA A 118 -3.26 -10.73 -0.36
C ALA A 118 -4.44 -11.48 -1.00
N ASP A 119 -5.62 -10.86 -0.97
CA ASP A 119 -6.86 -11.42 -1.49
C ASP A 119 -7.13 -10.98 -2.94
N ASN A 120 -6.13 -10.38 -3.60
CA ASN A 120 -6.22 -9.83 -4.94
C ASN A 120 -7.24 -8.69 -5.08
N ILE A 121 -7.52 -7.97 -3.99
CA ILE A 121 -8.41 -6.81 -3.96
C ILE A 121 -7.58 -5.55 -4.25
N ASP A 122 -8.13 -4.62 -5.05
CA ASP A 122 -7.57 -3.26 -5.21
C ASP A 122 -8.05 -2.40 -4.04
N PRO A 123 -7.20 -2.04 -3.07
CA PRO A 123 -7.65 -1.26 -1.92
C PRO A 123 -8.19 0.11 -2.34
N ASN A 124 -7.74 0.66 -3.47
CA ASN A 124 -8.21 1.94 -4.03
C ASN A 124 -9.58 1.85 -4.71
N ARG A 125 -10.25 0.70 -4.64
CA ARG A 125 -11.64 0.49 -5.08
C ARG A 125 -12.53 -0.04 -3.96
N ASN A 126 -12.00 -0.16 -2.75
CA ASN A 126 -12.67 -0.79 -1.62
C ASN A 126 -12.97 0.20 -0.48
N PHE A 127 -12.93 1.50 -0.75
CA PHE A 127 -13.34 2.54 0.21
C PHE A 127 -14.85 2.76 0.14
N LEU A 128 -15.50 2.76 1.29
CA LEU A 128 -16.89 3.20 1.45
C LEU A 128 -16.91 4.62 1.99
N LEU A 129 -17.81 5.45 1.47
CA LEU A 129 -18.07 6.76 2.05
C LEU A 129 -18.90 6.63 3.34
N PRO A 130 -18.87 7.65 4.22
CA PRO A 130 -19.74 7.66 5.39
C PRO A 130 -21.21 7.45 5.01
N GLY A 131 -21.81 6.39 5.56
CA GLY A 131 -23.21 6.02 5.30
C GLY A 131 -23.42 5.10 4.09
N GLU A 132 -22.38 4.75 3.33
CA GLU A 132 -22.50 3.75 2.27
C GLU A 132 -22.43 2.33 2.85
N PRO A 133 -23.44 1.48 2.62
CA PRO A 133 -23.37 0.08 3.02
C PRO A 133 -22.49 -0.71 2.04
N PHE A 134 -21.77 -1.70 2.56
CA PHE A 134 -21.13 -2.70 1.71
C PHE A 134 -22.22 -3.50 0.98
N SER A 135 -22.22 -3.43 -0.36
CA SER A 135 -23.21 -4.11 -1.21
C SER A 135 -22.73 -5.45 -1.79
N GLY A 136 -21.60 -5.97 -1.31
CA GLY A 136 -21.05 -7.25 -1.77
C GLY A 136 -20.38 -7.14 -3.14
N CYS A 137 -20.29 -8.29 -3.83
CA CYS A 137 -19.77 -8.37 -5.19
C CYS A 137 -20.92 -8.26 -6.22
N PRO A 138 -20.68 -7.75 -7.44
CA PRO A 138 -21.68 -7.75 -8.50
C PRO A 138 -22.26 -9.15 -8.74
N GLU A 139 -23.57 -9.25 -8.97
CA GLU A 139 -24.31 -10.53 -9.07
C GLU A 139 -23.68 -11.55 -10.04
N LYS A 140 -23.07 -11.08 -11.13
CA LYS A 140 -22.44 -11.95 -12.13
C LYS A 140 -21.01 -12.37 -11.78
N TYR A 141 -20.32 -11.67 -10.87
CA TYR A 141 -18.91 -11.92 -10.54
C TYR A 141 -18.65 -13.38 -10.11
N PRO A 142 -19.49 -14.03 -9.29
CA PRO A 142 -19.30 -15.43 -8.91
C PRO A 142 -19.16 -16.39 -10.10
N HIS A 143 -19.80 -16.10 -11.24
CA HIS A 143 -19.68 -16.92 -12.45
C HIS A 143 -18.30 -16.84 -13.12
N PHE A 144 -17.58 -15.75 -12.89
CA PHE A 144 -16.25 -15.50 -13.43
C PHE A 144 -15.13 -15.76 -12.42
N ASN A 145 -15.45 -15.93 -11.13
CA ASN A 145 -14.45 -15.97 -10.06
C ASN A 145 -13.37 -17.04 -10.30
N SER A 146 -13.76 -18.27 -10.66
CA SER A 146 -12.79 -19.34 -10.92
C SER A 146 -11.92 -19.11 -12.15
N PHE A 147 -12.40 -18.31 -13.11
CA PHE A 147 -11.67 -17.97 -14.33
C PHE A 147 -10.73 -16.78 -14.13
N LEU A 148 -11.16 -15.76 -13.38
CA LEU A 148 -10.37 -14.56 -13.09
C LEU A 148 -9.37 -14.75 -11.96
N ASN A 149 -9.66 -15.62 -10.99
CA ASN A 149 -8.82 -15.91 -9.82
C ASN A 149 -8.50 -17.42 -9.73
N PRO A 150 -7.62 -17.94 -10.60
CA PRO A 150 -7.19 -19.34 -10.52
C PRO A 150 -6.45 -19.61 -9.20
N GLN A 151 -6.76 -20.74 -8.55
CA GLN A 151 -6.16 -21.13 -7.27
C GLN A 151 -4.83 -21.89 -7.41
N SER A 152 -4.37 -22.09 -8.64
CA SER A 152 -3.11 -22.78 -8.95
C SER A 152 -2.36 -22.04 -10.05
N PRO A 153 -1.03 -22.20 -10.15
CA PRO A 153 -0.27 -21.74 -11.31
C PRO A 153 -0.84 -22.32 -12.61
N PRO A 154 -0.64 -21.62 -13.75
CA PRO A 154 -1.12 -22.09 -15.04
C PRO A 154 -0.46 -23.43 -15.42
N ALA A 155 -1.26 -24.34 -15.97
CA ALA A 155 -0.75 -25.60 -16.49
C ALA A 155 -0.01 -25.41 -17.82
N ASN A 156 0.91 -26.32 -18.16
CA ASN A 156 1.65 -26.29 -19.44
C ASN A 156 0.73 -26.35 -20.67
N TRP A 157 -0.49 -26.88 -20.52
CA TRP A 157 -1.51 -27.01 -21.56
C TRP A 157 -2.81 -26.36 -21.09
N GLU A 158 -2.84 -25.03 -21.07
CA GLU A 158 -3.99 -24.27 -20.62
C GLU A 158 -4.77 -23.67 -21.80
N PHE A 159 -6.08 -23.92 -21.84
CA PHE A 159 -6.96 -23.40 -22.89
C PHE A 159 -7.60 -22.06 -22.50
N PHE A 160 -6.82 -21.18 -21.86
CA PHE A 160 -7.30 -19.90 -21.32
C PHE A 160 -8.15 -19.12 -22.35
N TYR A 161 -7.64 -18.94 -23.57
CA TYR A 161 -8.34 -18.20 -24.62
C TYR A 161 -9.66 -18.85 -25.05
N LEU A 162 -9.75 -20.18 -25.06
CA LEU A 162 -10.99 -20.88 -25.38
C LEU A 162 -12.03 -20.70 -24.26
N HIS A 163 -11.59 -20.79 -23.00
CA HIS A 163 -12.44 -20.49 -21.85
C HIS A 163 -12.89 -19.03 -21.85
N ALA A 164 -11.99 -18.09 -22.14
CA ALA A 164 -12.28 -16.67 -22.28
C ALA A 164 -13.34 -16.42 -23.35
N LEU A 165 -13.17 -16.99 -24.55
CA LEU A 165 -14.12 -16.88 -25.65
C LEU A 165 -15.51 -17.41 -25.27
N ARG A 166 -15.57 -18.56 -24.59
CA ARG A 166 -16.83 -19.11 -24.07
C ARG A 166 -17.51 -18.16 -23.09
N TYR A 167 -16.76 -17.51 -22.20
CA TYR A 167 -17.29 -16.52 -21.27
C TYR A 167 -17.82 -15.28 -22.00
N ILE A 168 -17.06 -14.75 -22.97
CA ILE A 168 -17.47 -13.61 -23.81
C ILE A 168 -18.76 -13.93 -24.58
N LEU A 169 -18.84 -15.10 -25.22
CA LEU A 169 -20.03 -15.51 -25.98
C LEU A 169 -21.27 -15.68 -25.09
N ARG A 170 -21.09 -16.14 -23.84
CA ARG A 170 -22.21 -16.40 -22.91
C ARG A 170 -22.72 -15.15 -22.20
N TYR A 171 -21.82 -14.25 -21.83
CA TYR A 171 -22.16 -13.11 -20.95
C TYR A 171 -21.98 -11.74 -21.60
N GLY A 172 -21.46 -11.69 -22.84
CA GLY A 172 -21.07 -10.47 -23.54
C GLY A 172 -19.64 -10.04 -23.18
N MET A 173 -19.14 -9.04 -23.90
CA MET A 173 -18.03 -8.24 -23.40
C MET A 173 -18.59 -7.24 -22.39
N PRO A 174 -17.92 -7.01 -21.24
CA PRO A 174 -18.21 -5.83 -20.43
C PRO A 174 -17.98 -4.54 -21.23
#